data_AF-A0A7K2AVI6-F1
#
_entry.id   AF-A0A7K2AVI6-F1
#
_cell.length_a   1.000
_cell.length_b   1.000
_cell.length_c   1.000
_cell.angle_alpha   90.00
_cell.angle_beta   90.00
_cell.angle_gamma   90.00
#
_symmetry.space_group_name_H-M   'P 1'
#
loop_
_entity.id
_entity.type
_entity.pdbx_description
1 polymer ?
#
loop_
_entity_poly.entity_id
_entity_poly.type
_entity_poly.pdbx_seq_one_letter_code
_entity_poly.pdbx_strand_id
1 'polypeptide(L)'
;AAVFDQDNDGLADLIGCNEGWGCATIIDNHIAELDWGDNVEQVSGTYGELMQGVQDRVAAGEPVLFYAWTPNWTYEALAPGVDAVWLESPALEDDEGTTEVRGLAGCAGNPCNLGWPVNSIRAVANSEFLDDNADIRRLLEQVEIPLADIAAQNAKANPDAKADAAAWIADNRALVDIWLTNARG
;
A
#
# COMPACT_ATOMS: atom_id res chain seq x y z
N ALA A 1 -10.69 4.17 -20.60
CA ALA A 1 -9.77 4.08 -21.74
C ALA A 1 -9.24 5.47 -22.10
N ALA A 2 -9.71 6.12 -23.17
CA ALA A 2 -9.08 7.29 -23.83
C ALA A 2 -8.55 8.46 -22.98
N VAL A 3 -9.08 8.72 -21.77
CA VAL A 3 -8.55 9.81 -20.91
C VAL A 3 -7.21 9.44 -20.28
N PHE A 4 -6.91 8.14 -20.13
CA PHE A 4 -5.68 7.62 -19.54
C PHE A 4 -4.78 6.92 -20.56
N ASP A 5 -5.08 7.06 -21.84
CA ASP A 5 -4.32 6.51 -22.97
C ASP A 5 -3.15 7.45 -23.29
N GLN A 6 -1.93 7.00 -23.02
CA GLN A 6 -0.69 7.77 -23.10
C GLN A 6 0.08 7.49 -24.38
N ASP A 7 -0.09 6.32 -24.99
CA ASP A 7 0.62 5.89 -26.19
C ASP A 7 -0.25 5.88 -27.46
N ASN A 8 -1.55 6.13 -27.31
CA ASN A 8 -2.59 6.22 -28.34
C ASN A 8 -2.95 4.88 -28.99
N ASP A 9 -2.84 3.77 -28.26
CA ASP A 9 -3.26 2.45 -28.73
C ASP A 9 -4.78 2.19 -28.53
N GLY A 10 -5.46 3.06 -27.77
CA GLY A 10 -6.89 2.98 -27.48
C GLY A 10 -7.24 2.41 -26.10
N LEU A 11 -6.27 1.96 -25.31
CA LEU A 11 -6.42 1.41 -23.97
C LEU A 11 -6.05 2.45 -22.91
N ALA A 12 -6.54 2.31 -21.68
CA ALA A 12 -6.04 3.10 -20.55
C ALA A 12 -4.74 2.47 -20.03
N ASP A 13 -3.70 3.28 -19.90
CA ASP A 13 -2.45 2.87 -19.25
C ASP A 13 -2.63 2.86 -17.72
N LEU A 14 -2.79 1.67 -17.14
CA LEU A 14 -2.63 1.46 -15.71
C LEU A 14 -1.13 1.32 -15.41
N ILE A 15 -0.52 2.38 -14.88
CA ILE A 15 0.87 2.35 -14.42
C ILE A 15 0.98 1.35 -13.25
N GLY A 16 1.56 0.19 -13.54
CA GLY A 16 1.48 -0.99 -12.69
C GLY A 16 2.77 -1.26 -11.93
N CYS A 17 3.10 -2.54 -11.79
CA CYS A 17 4.22 -3.02 -11.00
C CYS A 17 5.42 -3.46 -11.83
N ASN A 18 6.56 -3.69 -11.16
CA ASN A 18 7.66 -4.41 -11.76
C ASN A 18 7.24 -5.82 -12.19
N GLU A 19 7.77 -6.29 -13.31
CA GLU A 19 7.64 -7.67 -13.74
C GLU A 19 8.12 -8.63 -12.63
N GLY A 20 7.32 -9.66 -12.34
CA GLY A 20 7.59 -10.67 -11.31
C GLY A 20 7.20 -10.26 -9.89
N TRP A 21 6.71 -9.03 -9.65
CA TRP A 21 6.09 -8.69 -8.37
C TRP A 21 4.68 -9.25 -8.29
N GLY A 22 4.25 -9.63 -7.09
CA GLY A 22 2.90 -10.19 -6.89
C GLY A 22 1.78 -9.24 -7.35
N CYS A 23 1.95 -7.92 -7.19
CA CYS A 23 0.97 -6.96 -7.68
C CYS A 23 0.84 -6.93 -9.21
N ALA A 24 1.91 -7.20 -9.97
CA ALA A 24 1.82 -7.27 -11.42
C ALA A 24 0.89 -8.44 -11.84
N THR A 25 1.07 -9.60 -11.20
CA THR A 25 0.21 -10.77 -11.42
C THR A 25 -1.24 -10.51 -11.04
N ILE A 26 -1.50 -9.85 -9.91
CA ILE A 26 -2.88 -9.59 -9.46
C ILE A 26 -3.56 -8.55 -10.36
N ILE A 27 -2.84 -7.55 -10.87
CA ILE A 27 -3.35 -6.60 -11.88
C ILE A 27 -3.73 -7.34 -13.16
N ASP A 28 -2.86 -8.21 -13.67
CA ASP A 28 -3.13 -8.99 -14.88
C ASP A 28 -4.35 -9.91 -14.70
N ASN A 29 -4.50 -10.51 -13.52
CA ASN A 29 -5.69 -11.31 -13.18
C ASN A 29 -6.95 -10.45 -13.15
N HIS A 30 -6.93 -9.25 -12.56
CA HIS A 30 -8.06 -8.30 -12.64
C HIS A 30 -8.42 -7.96 -14.09
N ILE A 31 -7.43 -7.67 -14.93
CA ILE A 31 -7.66 -7.33 -16.33
C ILE A 31 -8.31 -8.50 -17.08
N ALA A 32 -7.85 -9.72 -16.83
CA ALA A 32 -8.34 -10.93 -17.50
C ALA A 32 -9.71 -11.40 -16.98
N GLU A 33 -9.89 -11.50 -15.67
CA GLU A 33 -11.08 -12.11 -15.04
C GLU A 33 -12.28 -11.15 -15.00
N LEU A 34 -12.05 -9.83 -15.06
CA LEU A 34 -13.10 -8.82 -15.08
C LEU A 34 -13.37 -8.28 -16.49
N ASP A 35 -12.81 -8.91 -17.52
CA ASP A 35 -12.95 -8.55 -18.94
C ASP A 35 -12.55 -7.08 -19.23
N TRP A 36 -11.49 -6.57 -18.59
CA TRP A 36 -11.02 -5.19 -18.81
C TRP A 36 -10.05 -5.05 -19.98
N GLY A 37 -9.56 -6.16 -20.55
CA GLY A 37 -8.50 -6.15 -21.58
C GLY A 37 -8.81 -5.35 -22.84
N ASP A 38 -10.09 -5.08 -23.13
CA ASP A 38 -10.50 -4.20 -24.23
C ASP A 38 -10.40 -2.69 -23.90
N ASN A 39 -10.11 -2.33 -22.64
CA ASN A 39 -10.19 -0.96 -22.14
C ASN A 39 -8.99 -0.51 -21.29
N VAL A 40 -8.23 -1.44 -20.73
CA VAL A 40 -7.14 -1.18 -19.78
C VAL A 40 -6.01 -2.15 -20.06
N GLU A 41 -4.78 -1.65 -20.06
CA GLU A 41 -3.59 -2.47 -20.01
C GLU A 41 -2.68 -2.06 -18.85
N GLN A 42 -1.83 -3.00 -18.42
CA GLN A 42 -0.83 -2.74 -17.40
C GLN A 42 0.48 -2.29 -18.05
N VAL A 43 0.95 -1.10 -17.69
CA VAL A 43 2.31 -0.65 -18.00
C VAL A 43 3.26 -1.13 -16.90
N SER A 44 4.10 -2.11 -17.22
CA SER A 44 5.10 -2.68 -16.31
C SER A 44 6.49 -2.09 -16.54
N GLY A 45 7.29 -1.99 -15.48
CA GLY A 45 8.63 -1.42 -15.53
C GLY A 45 9.22 -1.19 -14.14
N THR A 46 10.29 -0.41 -14.04
CA THR A 46 10.82 -0.01 -12.72
C THR A 46 9.79 0.89 -12.02
N TYR A 47 9.13 0.42 -10.96
CA TYR A 47 8.06 1.16 -10.28
C TYR A 47 8.47 2.59 -9.91
N GLY A 48 9.67 2.79 -9.37
CA GLY A 48 10.16 4.12 -9.02
C GLY A 48 10.29 5.07 -10.22
N GLU A 49 10.72 4.57 -11.38
CA GLU A 49 10.85 5.37 -12.61
C GLU A 49 9.46 5.69 -13.18
N LEU A 50 8.56 4.70 -13.20
CA LEU A 50 7.19 4.87 -13.63
C LEU A 50 6.45 5.92 -12.77
N MET A 51 6.61 5.83 -11.44
CA MET A 51 5.97 6.76 -10.51
C MET A 51 6.56 8.18 -10.56
N GLN A 52 7.76 8.37 -11.11
CA GLN A 52 8.24 9.73 -11.44
C GLN A 52 7.39 10.33 -12.56
N GLY A 53 7.10 9.55 -13.61
CA GLY A 53 6.20 9.97 -14.69
C GLY A 53 4.78 10.27 -14.18
N VAL A 54 4.27 9.49 -13.23
CA VAL A 54 2.97 9.76 -12.57
C VAL A 54 2.99 11.14 -11.88
N GLN A 55 4.02 11.44 -11.09
CA GLN A 55 4.14 12.73 -10.41
C GLN A 55 4.22 13.90 -11.39
N ASP A 56 5.00 13.76 -12.46
CA ASP A 56 5.15 14.80 -13.48
C ASP A 56 3.80 15.11 -14.17
N ARG A 57 3.00 14.07 -14.47
CA ARG A 57 1.65 14.21 -15.04
C ARG A 57 0.68 14.88 -14.08
N VAL A 58 0.64 14.44 -12.82
CA VAL A 58 -0.19 15.07 -11.78
C VAL A 58 0.18 16.55 -11.62
N ALA A 59 1.47 16.88 -11.59
CA ALA A 59 1.95 18.27 -11.52
C ALA A 59 1.57 19.10 -12.76
N ALA A 60 1.46 18.47 -13.92
CA ALA A 60 0.99 19.10 -15.16
C ALA A 60 -0.56 19.21 -15.25
N GLY A 61 -1.29 18.65 -14.29
CA GLY A 61 -2.76 18.58 -14.33
C GLY A 61 -3.29 17.57 -15.36
N GLU A 62 -2.46 16.61 -15.75
CA GLU A 62 -2.80 15.56 -16.70
C GLU A 62 -3.39 14.34 -15.97
N PRO A 63 -4.40 13.69 -16.57
CA PRO A 63 -4.96 12.45 -16.02
C PRO A 63 -3.92 11.32 -16.06
N VAL A 64 -3.89 10.51 -15.00
CA VAL A 64 -3.06 9.30 -14.92
C VAL A 64 -3.77 8.24 -14.08
N LEU A 65 -3.65 6.98 -14.50
CA LEU A 65 -4.16 5.81 -13.78
C LEU A 65 -2.96 4.99 -13.30
N PHE A 66 -2.89 4.68 -12.02
CA PHE A 66 -1.73 3.98 -11.45
C PHE A 66 -2.12 3.08 -10.29
N TYR A 67 -1.31 2.04 -10.06
CA TYR A 67 -1.40 1.17 -8.90
C TYR A 67 -0.54 1.70 -7.76
N ALA A 68 -1.10 1.68 -6.55
CA ALA A 68 -0.41 2.01 -5.31
C ALA A 68 -0.88 1.12 -4.16
N TRP A 69 -0.09 1.07 -3.10
CA TRP A 69 -0.40 0.32 -1.88
C TRP A 69 0.04 1.12 -0.65
N THR A 70 -0.50 0.75 0.51
CA THR A 70 -0.14 1.37 1.80
C THR A 70 0.42 0.31 2.74
N PRO A 71 1.52 0.58 3.47
CA PRO A 71 2.28 1.84 3.49
C PRO A 71 3.32 1.91 2.36
N ASN A 72 3.36 3.04 1.65
CA ASN A 72 4.34 3.33 0.59
C ASN A 72 4.63 4.85 0.57
N TRP A 73 5.79 5.26 0.07
CA TRP A 73 6.17 6.67 -0.09
C TRP A 73 5.21 7.42 -1.02
N THR A 74 4.55 6.72 -1.95
CA THR A 74 3.57 7.31 -2.88
C THR A 74 2.39 7.92 -2.15
N TYR A 75 2.05 7.45 -0.94
CA TYR A 75 0.98 8.02 -0.13
C TYR A 75 1.27 9.47 0.30
N GLU A 76 2.54 9.80 0.57
CA GLU A 76 2.98 11.15 0.91
C GLU A 76 3.18 12.01 -0.36
N ALA A 77 3.64 11.39 -1.46
CA ALA A 77 3.90 12.11 -2.72
C ALA A 77 2.62 12.42 -3.51
N LEU A 78 1.58 11.60 -3.37
CA LEU A 78 0.30 11.69 -4.08
C LEU A 78 -0.83 11.53 -3.06
N ALA A 79 -1.15 12.61 -2.34
CA ALA A 79 -2.02 12.55 -1.18
C ALA A 79 -3.47 12.17 -1.58
N PRO A 80 -4.04 11.09 -1.01
CA PRO A 80 -5.41 10.70 -1.33
C PRO A 80 -6.45 11.76 -0.95
N GLY A 81 -7.36 12.05 -1.88
CA GLY A 81 -8.37 13.11 -1.76
C GLY A 81 -7.87 14.50 -2.14
N VAL A 82 -6.59 14.65 -2.48
CA VAL A 82 -5.99 15.90 -2.98
C VAL A 82 -5.41 15.68 -4.36
N ASP A 83 -4.39 14.84 -4.48
CA ASP A 83 -3.66 14.59 -5.73
C ASP A 83 -4.16 13.35 -6.46
N ALA A 84 -4.70 12.38 -5.72
CA ALA A 84 -5.22 11.12 -6.25
C ALA A 84 -6.51 10.71 -5.54
N VAL A 85 -7.31 9.86 -6.19
CA VAL A 85 -8.50 9.23 -5.60
C VAL A 85 -8.39 7.71 -5.77
N TRP A 86 -8.93 6.97 -4.80
CA TRP A 86 -9.05 5.52 -4.90
C TRP A 86 -10.24 5.17 -5.79
N LEU A 87 -10.03 4.24 -6.71
CA LEU A 87 -11.09 3.67 -7.52
C LEU A 87 -11.59 2.39 -6.87
N GLU A 88 -12.91 2.25 -6.85
CA GLU A 88 -13.55 1.01 -6.42
C GLU A 88 -13.52 -0.01 -7.56
N SER A 89 -13.36 -1.28 -7.20
CA SER A 89 -13.33 -2.40 -8.13
C SER A 89 -14.09 -3.58 -7.54
N PRO A 90 -14.73 -4.44 -8.36
CA PRO A 90 -15.09 -5.78 -7.90
C PRO A 90 -13.84 -6.56 -7.50
N ALA A 91 -14.01 -7.48 -6.55
CA ALA A 91 -12.98 -8.45 -6.17
C ALA A 91 -12.95 -9.62 -7.16
N LEU A 92 -11.84 -10.35 -7.20
CA LEU A 92 -11.78 -11.61 -7.93
C LEU A 92 -12.58 -12.71 -7.22
N GLU A 93 -13.06 -13.71 -7.96
CA GLU A 93 -13.88 -14.79 -7.35
C GLU A 93 -13.10 -15.58 -6.30
N ASP A 94 -11.79 -15.75 -6.51
CA ASP A 94 -10.89 -16.50 -5.64
C ASP A 94 -10.25 -15.64 -4.54
N ASP A 95 -10.58 -14.35 -4.44
CA ASP A 95 -10.04 -13.48 -3.39
C ASP A 95 -10.61 -13.84 -2.02
N GLU A 96 -9.73 -14.28 -1.11
CA GLU A 96 -10.08 -14.50 0.29
C GLU A 96 -9.86 -13.22 1.12
N GLY A 97 -10.90 -12.79 1.83
CA GLY A 97 -10.82 -11.67 2.78
C GLY A 97 -11.84 -10.58 2.50
N THR A 98 -11.69 -9.44 3.17
CA THR A 98 -12.50 -8.26 2.90
C THR A 98 -11.74 -7.31 1.99
N THR A 99 -12.43 -6.73 1.02
CA THR A 99 -11.92 -5.67 0.13
C THR A 99 -12.43 -4.29 0.54
N GLU A 100 -13.21 -4.23 1.63
CA GLU A 100 -13.86 -3.02 2.13
C GLU A 100 -13.00 -2.29 3.17
N VAL A 101 -12.65 -1.03 2.89
CA VAL A 101 -11.93 -0.16 3.82
C VAL A 101 -12.82 1.00 4.24
N ARG A 102 -13.03 1.18 5.55
CA ARG A 102 -13.79 2.32 6.08
C ARG A 102 -12.91 3.56 6.24
N GLY A 103 -13.46 4.72 5.90
CA GLY A 103 -12.81 6.02 6.14
C GLY A 103 -11.55 6.26 5.29
N LEU A 104 -11.40 5.57 4.16
CA LEU A 104 -10.29 5.79 3.24
C LEU A 104 -10.43 7.16 2.56
N ALA A 105 -9.47 8.05 2.81
CA ALA A 105 -9.45 9.37 2.19
C ALA A 105 -9.34 9.23 0.66
N GLY A 106 -10.08 10.06 -0.08
CA GLY A 106 -10.06 10.04 -1.54
C GLY A 106 -10.82 8.89 -2.19
N CYS A 107 -11.63 8.13 -1.46
CA CYS A 107 -12.56 7.17 -2.06
C CYS A 107 -14.01 7.69 -2.06
N ALA A 108 -14.78 7.39 -3.10
CA ALA A 108 -16.18 7.78 -3.20
C ALA A 108 -17.08 6.97 -2.24
N GLY A 109 -16.80 5.68 -2.07
CA GLY A 109 -17.50 4.77 -1.17
C GLY A 109 -17.03 4.84 0.29
N ASN A 110 -17.95 4.56 1.22
CA ASN A 110 -17.62 4.30 2.63
C ASN A 110 -18.59 3.24 3.22
N PRO A 111 -18.17 1.96 3.34
CA PRO A 111 -16.82 1.46 3.04
C PRO A 111 -16.45 1.60 1.57
N CYS A 112 -15.17 1.85 1.30
CA CYS A 112 -14.58 1.85 -0.02
C CYS A 112 -14.25 0.41 -0.41
N ASN A 113 -14.84 -0.11 -1.49
CA ASN A 113 -14.52 -1.44 -1.97
C ASN A 113 -13.38 -1.37 -3.00
N LEU A 114 -12.16 -1.67 -2.57
CA LEU A 114 -10.98 -1.56 -3.43
C LEU A 114 -10.87 -2.67 -4.47
N GLY A 115 -11.65 -3.75 -4.35
CA GLY A 115 -11.50 -4.97 -5.15
C GLY A 115 -10.28 -5.82 -4.80
N TRP A 116 -9.46 -5.37 -3.85
CA TRP A 116 -8.25 -6.05 -3.41
C TRP A 116 -8.37 -6.43 -1.94
N PRO A 117 -8.03 -7.66 -1.53
CA PRO A 117 -8.04 -8.05 -0.13
C PRO A 117 -7.18 -7.11 0.71
N VAL A 118 -7.76 -6.62 1.80
CA VAL A 118 -7.06 -5.74 2.74
C VAL A 118 -5.93 -6.52 3.40
N ASN A 119 -4.70 -6.10 3.11
CA ASN A 119 -3.50 -6.71 3.68
C ASN A 119 -3.22 -6.19 5.10
N SER A 120 -2.65 -7.06 5.93
CA SER A 120 -2.15 -6.71 7.26
C SER A 120 -0.67 -7.06 7.39
N ILE A 121 0.14 -6.11 7.83
CA ILE A 121 1.54 -6.37 8.21
C ILE A 121 1.53 -6.95 9.61
N ARG A 122 2.12 -8.14 9.78
CA ARG A 122 2.17 -8.83 11.08
C ARG A 122 3.58 -9.32 11.38
N ALA A 123 3.96 -9.27 12.65
CA ALA A 123 5.11 -9.99 13.13
C ALA A 123 4.81 -11.50 13.14
N VAL A 124 5.73 -12.29 12.60
CA VAL A 124 5.67 -13.75 12.62
C VAL A 124 6.95 -14.30 13.22
N ALA A 125 6.82 -15.33 14.05
CA ALA A 125 7.95 -15.99 14.70
C ALA A 125 7.67 -17.49 14.86
N ASN A 126 8.73 -18.28 15.03
CA ASN A 126 8.64 -19.72 15.26
C ASN A 126 7.87 -20.01 16.57
N SER A 127 6.96 -20.99 16.54
CA SER A 127 6.09 -21.28 17.67
C SER A 127 6.84 -21.78 18.91
N GLU A 128 7.80 -22.70 18.75
CA GLU A 128 8.62 -23.23 19.86
C GLU A 128 9.42 -22.10 20.54
N PHE A 129 9.99 -21.20 19.75
CA PHE A 129 10.65 -20.00 20.26
C PHE A 129 9.70 -19.11 21.10
N LEU A 130 8.47 -18.89 20.65
CA LEU A 130 7.50 -18.08 21.39
C LEU A 130 6.94 -18.77 22.64
N ASP A 131 6.97 -20.10 22.69
CA ASP A 131 6.57 -20.86 23.87
C ASP A 131 7.64 -20.77 24.97
N ASP A 132 8.92 -20.76 24.57
CA ASP A 132 10.05 -20.56 25.48
C ASP A 132 10.27 -19.09 25.88
N ASN A 133 9.70 -18.13 25.13
CA ASN A 133 9.90 -16.69 25.33
C ASN A 133 8.56 -15.93 25.39
N ALA A 134 7.81 -16.14 26.47
CA ALA A 134 6.47 -15.59 26.64
C ALA A 134 6.42 -14.05 26.68
N ASP A 135 7.49 -13.38 27.13
CA ASP A 135 7.61 -11.93 27.10
C ASP A 135 7.74 -11.38 25.68
N ILE A 136 8.52 -12.05 24.83
CA ILE A 136 8.63 -11.71 23.40
C ILE A 136 7.29 -11.93 22.70
N ARG A 137 6.59 -13.04 22.98
CA ARG A 137 5.24 -13.30 22.46
C ARG A 137 4.30 -12.13 22.77
N ARG A 138 4.22 -11.74 24.04
CA ARG A 138 3.36 -10.63 24.47
C ARG A 138 3.79 -9.31 23.82
N LEU A 139 5.09 -9.05 23.68
CA LEU A 139 5.55 -7.85 23.00
C LEU A 139 5.06 -7.81 21.54
N LEU A 140 5.25 -8.90 20.79
CA LEU A 140 4.83 -8.98 19.39
C LEU A 140 3.31 -8.87 19.21
N GLU A 141 2.53 -9.34 20.18
CA GLU A 141 1.06 -9.19 20.19
C GLU A 141 0.58 -7.76 20.51
N GLN A 142 1.45 -6.90 21.05
CA GLN A 142 1.10 -5.53 21.47
C GLN A 142 1.62 -4.45 20.51
N VAL A 143 2.71 -4.72 19.80
CA VAL A 143 3.33 -3.73 18.91
C VAL A 143 2.42 -3.44 17.73
N GLU A 144 2.00 -2.18 17.62
CA GLU A 144 1.24 -1.64 16.50
C GLU A 144 1.87 -0.32 16.08
N ILE A 145 2.34 -0.25 14.83
CA ILE A 145 2.95 0.95 14.26
C ILE A 145 1.95 1.53 13.25
N PRO A 146 1.53 2.80 13.41
CA PRO A 146 0.64 3.45 12.46
C PRO A 146 1.18 3.42 11.03
N LEU A 147 0.32 3.10 10.05
CA LEU A 147 0.72 3.05 8.64
C LEU A 147 1.28 4.38 8.13
N ALA A 148 0.77 5.51 8.64
CA ALA A 148 1.27 6.84 8.32
C ALA A 148 2.73 7.03 8.76
N ASP A 149 3.13 6.49 9.91
CA ASP A 149 4.52 6.60 10.39
C ASP A 149 5.47 5.76 9.52
N ILE A 150 4.99 4.60 9.04
CA ILE A 150 5.74 3.76 8.09
C ILE A 150 5.86 4.47 6.74
N ALA A 151 4.78 5.07 6.23
CA ALA A 151 4.77 5.82 4.98
C ALA A 151 5.71 7.04 5.05
N ALA A 152 5.66 7.80 6.13
CA ALA A 152 6.54 8.94 6.38
C ALA A 152 8.02 8.51 6.47
N GLN A 153 8.32 7.35 7.05
CA GLN A 153 9.68 6.79 7.05
C GLN A 153 10.13 6.39 5.64
N ASN A 154 9.26 5.73 4.86
CA ASN A 154 9.54 5.32 3.48
C ASN A 154 9.78 6.52 2.55
N ALA A 155 9.16 7.67 2.82
CA ALA A 155 9.32 8.88 2.01
C ALA A 155 10.64 9.66 2.26
N LYS A 156 11.47 9.25 3.22
CA LYS A 156 12.74 9.92 3.51
C LYS A 156 13.74 9.72 2.37
N ALA A 157 14.42 10.81 1.96
CA ALA A 157 15.42 10.76 0.90
C ALA A 157 16.68 9.95 1.26
N ASN A 158 17.09 9.93 2.54
CA ASN A 158 18.22 9.16 3.05
C ASN A 158 17.80 8.43 4.33
N PRO A 159 17.01 7.35 4.22
CA PRO A 159 16.51 6.63 5.38
C PRO A 159 17.64 5.88 6.09
N ASP A 160 17.68 5.99 7.43
CA ASP A 160 18.48 5.11 8.28
C ASP A 160 17.50 4.41 9.20
N ALA A 161 17.11 3.19 8.83
CA ALA A 161 16.06 2.44 9.52
C ALA A 161 16.33 2.31 11.03
N LYS A 162 17.60 2.22 11.46
CA LYS A 162 17.95 2.07 12.87
C LYS A 162 17.83 3.41 13.61
N ALA A 163 18.34 4.49 13.02
CA ALA A 163 18.23 5.82 13.60
C ALA A 163 16.76 6.29 13.63
N ASP A 164 16.03 6.05 12.54
CA ASP A 164 14.61 6.38 12.38
C ASP A 164 13.75 5.64 13.40
N ALA A 165 13.95 4.33 13.58
CA ALA A 165 13.25 3.55 14.59
C ALA A 165 13.57 4.03 16.01
N ALA A 166 14.84 4.36 16.30
CA ALA A 166 15.23 4.88 17.62
C ALA A 166 14.57 6.24 17.92
N ALA A 167 14.50 7.13 16.93
CA ALA A 167 13.80 8.41 17.05
C ALA A 167 12.29 8.19 17.26
N TRP A 168 11.65 7.34 16.45
CA TRP A 168 10.22 7.03 16.60
C TRP A 168 9.90 6.46 17.99
N ILE A 169 10.75 5.57 18.53
CA ILE A 169 10.61 5.04 19.89
C ILE A 169 10.76 6.14 20.94
N ALA A 170 11.64 7.11 20.74
CA ALA A 170 11.81 8.23 21.66
C ALA A 170 10.59 9.17 21.66
N ASP A 171 10.05 9.46 20.47
CA ASP A 171 8.87 10.32 20.31
C ASP A 171 7.58 9.63 20.80
N ASN A 172 7.53 8.30 20.72
CA ASN A 172 6.41 7.46 21.17
C ASN A 172 6.71 6.73 22.48
N ARG A 173 7.62 7.28 23.31
CA ARG A 173 8.16 6.56 24.48
C ARG A 173 7.08 6.04 25.43
N ALA A 174 6.04 6.83 25.68
CA ALA A 174 4.95 6.42 26.57
C ALA A 174 4.20 5.19 26.05
N LEU A 175 3.93 5.13 24.74
CA LEU A 175 3.28 3.99 24.08
C LEU A 175 4.19 2.75 24.13
N VAL A 176 5.47 2.92 23.80
CA VAL A 176 6.45 1.83 23.85
C VAL A 176 6.63 1.29 25.27
N ASP A 177 6.62 2.17 26.29
CA ASP A 177 6.67 1.76 27.70
C ASP A 177 5.46 0.93 28.11
N ILE A 178 4.26 1.24 27.59
CA ILE A 178 3.07 0.41 27.81
C ILE A 178 3.28 -0.98 27.24
N TRP A 179 3.75 -1.09 25.99
CA TRP A 179 4.04 -2.39 25.36
C TRP A 179 5.06 -3.20 26.17
N LEU A 180 6.17 -2.57 26.59
CA LEU A 180 7.22 -3.24 27.35
C LEU A 180 6.76 -3.65 28.75
N THR A 181 5.92 -2.85 29.40
CA THR A 181 5.35 -3.17 30.71
C THR A 181 4.41 -4.36 30.60
N ASN A 182 3.48 -4.33 29.64
CA ASN A 182 2.56 -5.44 29.37
C ASN A 182 3.29 -6.74 28.99
N ALA A 183 4.39 -6.63 28.24
CA ALA A 183 5.18 -7.78 27.81
C ALA A 183 5.85 -8.51 28.99
N ARG A 184 6.37 -7.76 29.96
CA ARG A 184 7.10 -8.30 31.12
C ARG A 184 6.22 -8.99 32.16
N GLY A 185 4.93 -8.65 32.19
CA GLY A 185 3.96 -9.17 33.16
C GLY A 185 3.95 -8.41 34.48
#